data_AF-A0A960SCT4-F1
#
_entry.id   AF-A0A960SCT4-F1
#
_cell.length_a   1.000
_cell.length_b   1.000
_cell.length_c   1.000
_cell.angle_alpha   90.00
_cell.angle_beta   90.00
_cell.angle_gamma   90.00
#
_symmetry.space_group_name_H-M   'P 1'
#
loop_
_entity.id
_entity.type
_entity.pdbx_description
1 polymer ?
#
loop_
_entity_poly.entity_id
_entity_poly.type
_entity_poly.pdbx_seq_one_letter_code
_entity_poly.pdbx_strand_id
1 'polypeptide(L)'
;MSIKNDDAVCRTSGKPFLHVNTRLLLLPFAAMAAAAFFTSCQTASTTKSGTTDIRTISTKDFVGRWQTDYIMTPVNQILTPAGQQLDLPGMRPQAMALSPHGNLLVTAGKTHELVVVDPVSGKILQQVPLPSDEATDPTADAVSTHILDPDTEGQLSFTGLIFSPDGKRIYLSNVNGSIKVFDVGHDRQVTGRFSITLPAANAPRRKAEIPSGLRCSDDGSKLYVTLNLSNQLAELDTVSGKILRTWDVGFQPFDVVLARGKAYVSNWGGRQADDNSVTGPGGRGTEVRVDPVRYIANEGSVSVIDLQANKVSKEILTGLHASGLAVAPNEKHVVVANAASDMLSVIDTKTDEIVETIWTKLTPGELFGASPNALTFDHSGEELYVCNGTQNAVAVIEFRPGKSELEGLIPVGWYPGAVVDDSARDSIYVANIKGLGPGRKRENNGKPEFNTHQYYGSLTFLKKPNRSALKTLTQTVISNYREPALQAARLPARPDQPARPVPERVGEPSVFKHVVYVIKENRTYDQVFGDMPEGNGDPSLCLFPERVTPNHHALAREFVLLDNFYVESEVSADGHEWTMGAYATDFVERTWPLTYRGNRPATRKLTYPSEGAYDIAVPTGGYLWDRARE
;
A
#
# COMPACT_ATOMS: atom_id res chain seq x y z
N MET A 1 -23.18 36.78 5.72
CA MET A 1 -24.42 35.96 5.69
C MET A 1 -24.02 34.54 6.00
N SER A 2 -24.35 34.08 7.20
CA SER A 2 -24.02 32.76 7.75
C SER A 2 -25.33 32.03 7.95
N ILE A 3 -25.50 30.85 7.36
CA ILE A 3 -26.65 29.98 7.64
C ILE A 3 -26.10 28.68 8.21
N LYS A 4 -26.44 28.44 9.48
CA LYS A 4 -26.27 27.19 10.21
C LYS A 4 -27.37 26.22 9.74
N ASN A 5 -27.00 24.95 9.51
CA ASN A 5 -27.97 23.86 9.40
C ASN A 5 -28.04 23.16 10.77
N ASP A 6 -29.24 23.18 11.36
CA ASP A 6 -29.58 22.44 12.56
C ASP A 6 -30.09 21.04 12.19
N ASP A 7 -29.55 20.03 12.89
CA ASP A 7 -29.97 18.64 12.86
C ASP A 7 -31.33 18.45 13.55
N ALA A 8 -32.28 17.80 12.87
CA ALA A 8 -33.54 17.33 13.47
C ALA A 8 -33.62 15.80 13.44
N VAL A 9 -33.38 15.21 14.61
CA VAL A 9 -33.62 13.79 14.93
C VAL A 9 -35.11 13.59 15.22
N CYS A 10 -35.76 12.68 14.49
CA CYS A 10 -37.11 12.22 14.84
C CYS A 10 -37.09 10.72 15.16
N ARG A 11 -37.17 10.38 16.45
CA ARG A 11 -37.54 9.04 16.93
C ARG A 11 -39.06 8.99 17.10
N THR A 12 -39.71 7.94 16.60
CA THR A 12 -41.03 7.53 17.10
C THR A 12 -41.08 6.01 17.27
N SER A 13 -41.44 5.63 18.50
CA SER A 13 -41.73 4.30 19.00
C SER A 13 -43.20 3.95 18.79
N GLY A 14 -43.52 2.68 18.51
CA GLY A 14 -44.88 2.16 18.67
C GLY A 14 -45.21 0.91 17.86
N LYS A 15 -45.40 -0.22 18.54
CA LYS A 15 -46.16 -1.43 18.13
C LYS A 15 -47.25 -1.63 19.20
N PRO A 16 -48.23 -2.54 19.05
CA PRO A 16 -48.88 -3.14 17.86
C PRO A 16 -50.43 -3.09 17.96
N PHE A 17 -51.18 -3.55 16.93
CA PHE A 17 -52.26 -4.56 17.04
C PHE A 17 -53.15 -4.72 15.77
N LEU A 18 -53.60 -5.97 15.63
CA LEU A 18 -54.83 -6.52 15.05
C LEU A 18 -54.95 -6.93 13.56
N HIS A 19 -55.31 -8.21 13.43
CA HIS A 19 -55.73 -9.02 12.29
C HIS A 19 -56.94 -8.49 11.52
N VAL A 20 -56.98 -8.77 10.21
CA VAL A 20 -58.16 -9.34 9.54
C VAL A 20 -57.74 -10.42 8.53
N ASN A 21 -58.40 -11.58 8.64
CA ASN A 21 -58.36 -12.76 7.79
C ASN A 21 -58.97 -12.51 6.41
N THR A 22 -58.46 -13.16 5.36
CA THR A 22 -59.33 -13.92 4.43
C THR A 22 -58.58 -15.12 3.85
N ARG A 23 -59.18 -16.29 4.03
CA ARG A 23 -58.77 -17.61 3.52
C ARG A 23 -59.07 -17.74 2.03
N LEU A 24 -58.23 -18.49 1.30
CA LEU A 24 -58.72 -19.48 0.33
C LEU A 24 -57.87 -20.77 0.46
N LEU A 25 -58.49 -21.88 0.10
CA LEU A 25 -58.34 -23.22 0.66
C LEU A 25 -58.04 -24.19 -0.50
N LEU A 26 -57.11 -25.15 -0.33
CA LEU A 26 -57.27 -26.61 -0.56
C LEU A 26 -55.98 -27.36 -0.99
N LEU A 27 -55.53 -28.18 -0.03
CA LEU A 27 -55.07 -29.58 -0.06
C LEU A 27 -53.69 -30.02 -0.62
N PRO A 28 -53.03 -30.99 0.07
CA PRO A 28 -51.70 -31.49 -0.27
C PRO A 28 -51.73 -32.87 -0.98
N PHE A 29 -50.66 -33.19 -1.71
CA PHE A 29 -50.28 -34.56 -1.99
C PHE A 29 -48.82 -34.77 -1.60
N ALA A 30 -48.60 -35.71 -0.69
CA ALA A 30 -47.31 -36.26 -0.35
C ALA A 30 -46.89 -37.27 -1.42
N ALA A 31 -45.62 -37.24 -1.81
CA ALA A 31 -44.96 -38.38 -2.42
C ALA A 31 -43.50 -38.42 -1.99
N MET A 32 -43.21 -39.45 -1.22
CA MET A 32 -41.89 -39.93 -0.79
C MET A 32 -41.21 -40.60 -1.99
N ALA A 33 -39.95 -40.29 -2.28
CA ALA A 33 -39.09 -41.15 -3.08
C ALA A 33 -37.63 -40.97 -2.66
N ALA A 34 -37.02 -42.08 -2.28
CA ALA A 34 -35.64 -42.25 -1.87
C ALA A 34 -34.69 -42.41 -3.09
N ALA A 35 -33.38 -42.55 -2.76
CA ALA A 35 -32.22 -42.92 -3.60
C ALA A 35 -31.38 -41.73 -4.07
N ALA A 36 -30.05 -41.72 -4.02
CA ALA A 36 -29.07 -42.69 -3.54
C ALA A 36 -27.76 -41.93 -3.23
N PHE A 37 -27.04 -42.36 -2.19
CA PHE A 37 -25.64 -42.00 -1.97
C PHE A 37 -24.78 -42.72 -3.02
N PHE A 38 -24.11 -41.97 -3.89
CA PHE A 38 -22.95 -42.47 -4.63
C PHE A 38 -21.70 -41.71 -4.16
N THR A 39 -20.95 -42.37 -3.29
CA THR A 39 -19.51 -42.15 -3.14
C THR A 39 -18.83 -42.53 -4.45
N SER A 40 -18.13 -41.59 -5.07
CA SER A 40 -17.09 -41.93 -6.05
C SER A 40 -15.80 -41.24 -5.65
N CYS A 41 -14.85 -42.05 -5.19
CA CYS A 41 -13.44 -41.73 -5.26
C CYS A 41 -13.10 -41.56 -6.75
N GLN A 42 -12.62 -40.39 -7.14
CA GLN A 42 -11.84 -40.25 -8.36
C GLN A 42 -10.43 -39.79 -8.01
N THR A 43 -9.53 -40.69 -8.36
CA THR A 43 -8.09 -40.65 -8.37
C THR A 43 -7.52 -39.33 -8.85
N ALA A 44 -6.52 -38.83 -8.11
CA ALA A 44 -5.65 -37.75 -8.52
C ALA A 44 -5.04 -38.03 -9.90
N SER A 45 -5.43 -37.22 -10.89
CA SER A 45 -4.76 -37.15 -12.18
C SER A 45 -3.77 -36.00 -12.09
N THR A 46 -2.48 -36.34 -12.09
CA THR A 46 -1.36 -35.43 -12.33
C THR A 46 -1.51 -34.82 -13.73
N THR A 47 -2.04 -33.61 -13.80
CA THR A 47 -2.00 -32.81 -15.03
C THR A 47 -0.73 -31.97 -15.05
N LYS A 48 0.01 -32.17 -16.14
CA LYS A 48 1.25 -31.49 -16.49
C LYS A 48 1.07 -29.97 -16.46
N SER A 49 2.09 -29.29 -15.93
CA SER A 49 2.40 -27.89 -16.18
C SER A 49 2.21 -27.59 -17.67
N GLY A 50 1.08 -26.95 -18.00
CA GLY A 50 0.76 -26.44 -19.32
C GLY A 50 1.22 -25.00 -19.37
N THR A 51 1.98 -24.67 -20.41
CA THR A 51 2.23 -23.29 -20.85
C THR A 51 0.91 -22.51 -20.83
N THR A 52 0.82 -21.51 -19.96
CA THR A 52 -0.33 -20.62 -19.85
C THR A 52 -0.49 -19.90 -21.19
N ASP A 53 -1.52 -20.25 -21.95
CA ASP A 53 -1.93 -19.50 -23.14
C ASP A 53 -2.24 -18.09 -22.67
N ILE A 54 -1.40 -17.11 -23.05
CA ILE A 54 -1.59 -15.72 -22.66
C ILE A 54 -2.87 -15.25 -23.37
N ARG A 55 -3.99 -15.22 -22.63
CA ARG A 55 -5.28 -14.69 -23.11
C ARG A 55 -5.01 -13.32 -23.75
N THR A 56 -5.45 -13.15 -25.00
CA THR A 56 -5.43 -11.84 -25.64
C THR A 56 -6.27 -10.87 -24.82
N ILE A 57 -5.61 -9.87 -24.25
CA ILE A 57 -6.22 -8.86 -23.37
C ILE A 57 -7.25 -8.07 -24.18
N SER A 58 -8.51 -8.13 -23.77
CA SER A 58 -9.59 -7.37 -24.40
C SER A 58 -9.80 -6.07 -23.65
N THR A 59 -10.07 -4.97 -24.36
CA THR A 59 -10.53 -3.71 -23.74
C THR A 59 -11.95 -3.80 -23.15
N LYS A 60 -12.59 -4.96 -23.27
CA LYS A 60 -13.91 -5.28 -22.68
C LYS A 60 -13.81 -6.21 -21.46
N ASP A 61 -12.60 -6.53 -21.00
CA ASP A 61 -12.43 -7.37 -19.81
C ASP A 61 -12.83 -6.58 -18.57
N PHE A 62 -13.96 -6.92 -17.96
CA PHE A 62 -14.39 -6.39 -16.66
C PHE A 62 -13.29 -6.50 -15.59
N VAL A 63 -13.19 -5.46 -14.77
CA VAL A 63 -12.39 -5.47 -13.53
C VAL A 63 -12.84 -6.63 -12.65
N GLY A 64 -11.88 -7.33 -12.06
CA GLY A 64 -12.15 -8.41 -11.12
C GLY A 64 -11.27 -9.63 -11.32
N ARG A 65 -11.51 -10.61 -10.44
CA ARG A 65 -10.82 -11.90 -10.46
C ARG A 65 -11.53 -12.84 -11.44
N TRP A 66 -10.82 -13.25 -12.48
CA TRP A 66 -11.33 -14.18 -13.50
C TRP A 66 -10.91 -15.62 -13.22
N GLN A 67 -9.73 -15.79 -12.63
CA GLN A 67 -9.16 -17.05 -12.14
C GLN A 67 -8.40 -16.78 -10.84
N THR A 68 -7.98 -17.82 -10.12
CA THR A 68 -7.25 -17.67 -8.85
C THR A 68 -6.02 -16.78 -9.00
N ASP A 69 -5.36 -16.85 -10.14
CA ASP A 69 -4.09 -16.22 -10.51
C ASP A 69 -4.23 -15.25 -11.69
N TYR A 70 -5.45 -14.81 -12.04
CA TYR A 70 -5.67 -13.78 -13.06
C TYR A 70 -6.68 -12.75 -12.57
N ILE A 71 -6.21 -11.52 -12.42
CA ILE A 71 -7.02 -10.38 -11.96
C ILE A 71 -6.84 -9.22 -12.92
N MET A 72 -7.94 -8.71 -13.47
CA MET A 72 -7.97 -7.42 -14.15
C MET A 72 -8.18 -6.33 -13.11
N THR A 73 -7.22 -5.42 -12.98
CA THR A 73 -7.29 -4.30 -12.02
C THR A 73 -8.12 -3.15 -12.60
N PRO A 74 -8.69 -2.27 -11.75
CA PRO A 74 -9.28 -1.02 -12.20
C PRO A 74 -8.24 -0.03 -12.72
N VAL A 75 -6.94 -0.33 -12.77
CA VAL A 75 -5.91 0.52 -13.40
C VAL A 75 -5.45 0.00 -14.75
N ASN A 76 -6.27 -0.87 -15.36
CA ASN A 76 -6.01 -1.43 -16.69
C ASN A 76 -4.70 -2.23 -16.76
N GLN A 77 -4.28 -2.81 -15.63
CA GLN A 77 -3.18 -3.76 -15.51
C GLN A 77 -3.72 -5.15 -15.16
N ILE A 78 -2.95 -6.17 -15.48
CA ILE A 78 -3.25 -7.56 -15.12
C ILE A 78 -2.34 -7.99 -13.98
N LEU A 79 -2.88 -8.74 -13.03
CA LEU A 79 -2.09 -9.44 -12.03
C LEU A 79 -2.11 -10.93 -12.36
N THR A 80 -0.92 -11.48 -12.58
CA THR A 80 -0.67 -12.92 -12.56
C THR A 80 0.47 -13.24 -11.59
N PRO A 81 0.21 -13.15 -10.28
CA PRO A 81 1.25 -13.30 -9.27
C PRO A 81 1.89 -14.69 -9.35
N ALA A 82 3.21 -14.74 -9.32
CA ALA A 82 3.94 -15.99 -9.17
C ALA A 82 3.87 -16.49 -7.72
N GLY A 83 3.92 -17.80 -7.53
CA GLY A 83 3.88 -18.42 -6.21
C GLY A 83 2.49 -18.47 -5.58
N GLN A 84 2.43 -18.95 -4.34
CA GLN A 84 1.18 -19.08 -3.59
C GLN A 84 0.71 -17.71 -3.10
N GLN A 85 -0.59 -17.43 -3.25
CA GLN A 85 -1.22 -16.22 -2.72
C GLN A 85 -2.04 -16.55 -1.47
N LEU A 86 -1.93 -15.71 -0.44
CA LEU A 86 -2.83 -15.68 0.71
C LEU A 86 -3.58 -14.36 0.71
N ASP A 87 -4.87 -14.40 0.39
CA ASP A 87 -5.74 -13.23 0.49
C ASP A 87 -5.96 -12.83 1.95
N LEU A 88 -5.95 -11.52 2.24
CA LEU A 88 -6.22 -10.95 3.56
C LEU A 88 -7.45 -10.01 3.48
N PRO A 89 -8.68 -10.55 3.56
CA PRO A 89 -9.89 -9.74 3.49
C PRO A 89 -9.94 -8.70 4.61
N GLY A 90 -10.23 -7.44 4.26
CA GLY A 90 -10.32 -6.32 5.19
C GLY A 90 -8.97 -5.70 5.58
N MET A 91 -7.85 -6.29 5.17
CA MET A 91 -6.50 -5.86 5.52
C MET A 91 -5.78 -5.25 4.33
N ARG A 92 -5.08 -4.13 4.55
CA ARG A 92 -3.98 -3.66 3.70
C ARG A 92 -2.67 -3.91 4.44
N PRO A 93 -1.93 -5.00 4.16
CA PRO A 93 -0.75 -5.39 4.93
C PRO A 93 0.44 -4.46 4.60
N GLN A 94 0.74 -3.49 5.47
CA GLN A 94 1.76 -2.47 5.19
C GLN A 94 3.18 -2.92 5.52
N ALA A 95 3.34 -3.87 6.45
CA ALA A 95 4.62 -4.43 6.84
C ALA A 95 4.53 -5.94 7.06
N MET A 96 5.70 -6.58 7.00
CA MET A 96 5.87 -8.01 7.21
C MET A 96 7.21 -8.24 7.92
N ALA A 97 7.27 -9.23 8.81
CA ALA A 97 8.50 -9.65 9.46
C ALA A 97 8.58 -11.18 9.56
N LEU A 98 9.75 -11.73 9.24
CA LEU A 98 10.08 -13.14 9.46
C LEU A 98 10.85 -13.28 10.78
N SER A 99 10.52 -14.29 11.58
CA SER A 99 11.26 -14.55 12.81
C SER A 99 12.73 -14.92 12.51
N PRO A 100 13.68 -14.67 13.43
CA PRO A 100 15.11 -14.95 13.20
C PRO A 100 15.42 -16.41 12.81
N HIS A 101 14.58 -17.35 13.24
CA HIS A 101 14.71 -18.79 12.90
C HIS A 101 13.81 -19.21 11.73
N GLY A 102 13.14 -18.26 11.09
CA GLY A 102 12.25 -18.49 9.94
C GLY A 102 11.05 -19.38 10.24
N ASN A 103 10.63 -19.52 11.50
CA ASN A 103 9.54 -20.43 11.89
C ASN A 103 8.17 -19.77 12.01
N LEU A 104 8.13 -18.43 11.95
CA LEU A 104 6.93 -17.60 12.01
C LEU A 104 7.08 -16.39 11.08
N LEU A 105 6.02 -16.11 10.32
CA LEU A 105 5.89 -14.89 9.54
C LEU A 105 4.75 -14.07 10.15
N VAL A 106 4.91 -12.76 10.27
CA VAL A 106 3.82 -11.89 10.75
C VAL A 106 3.61 -10.73 9.80
N THR A 107 2.37 -10.25 9.72
CA THR A 107 2.01 -9.05 8.98
C THR A 107 0.93 -8.27 9.74
N ALA A 108 0.92 -6.95 9.56
CA ALA A 108 -0.08 -6.07 10.10
C ALA A 108 -0.33 -4.91 9.12
N GLY A 109 -1.35 -4.11 9.39
CA GLY A 109 -1.78 -3.10 8.44
C GLY A 109 -2.93 -2.26 8.93
N LYS A 110 -3.96 -2.12 8.08
CA LYS A 110 -5.14 -1.28 8.35
C LYS A 110 -6.04 -1.80 9.47
N THR A 111 -5.98 -3.09 9.83
CA THR A 111 -6.82 -3.67 10.89
C THR A 111 -6.20 -3.51 12.28
N HIS A 112 -6.98 -3.86 13.30
CA HIS A 112 -6.61 -3.80 14.72
C HIS A 112 -6.03 -5.14 15.22
N GLU A 113 -5.28 -5.83 14.36
CA GLU A 113 -4.73 -7.16 14.66
C GLU A 113 -3.39 -7.40 13.97
N LEU A 114 -2.58 -8.23 14.60
CA LEU A 114 -1.39 -8.85 14.03
C LEU A 114 -1.79 -10.22 13.45
N VAL A 115 -1.49 -10.46 12.19
CA VAL A 115 -1.75 -11.75 11.53
C VAL A 115 -0.47 -12.57 11.57
N VAL A 116 -0.55 -13.75 12.19
CA VAL A 116 0.54 -14.71 12.29
C VAL A 116 0.34 -15.80 11.26
N VAL A 117 1.36 -16.08 10.47
CA VAL A 117 1.31 -16.99 9.33
C VAL A 117 2.44 -18.01 9.43
N ASP A 118 2.15 -19.24 9.04
CA ASP A 118 3.17 -20.27 8.87
C ASP A 118 3.91 -20.05 7.54
N PRO A 119 5.22 -19.76 7.55
CA PRO A 119 5.96 -19.44 6.33
C PRO A 119 6.03 -20.62 5.35
N VAL A 120 5.91 -21.86 5.85
CA VAL A 120 5.98 -23.07 5.02
C VAL A 120 4.67 -23.35 4.28
N SER A 121 3.54 -23.32 4.99
CA SER A 121 2.23 -23.64 4.38
C SER A 121 1.49 -22.42 3.83
N GLY A 122 1.92 -21.20 4.18
CA GLY A 122 1.22 -19.95 3.85
C GLY A 122 -0.15 -19.83 4.52
N LYS A 123 -0.39 -20.55 5.62
CA LYS A 123 -1.67 -20.54 6.35
C LYS A 123 -1.61 -19.61 7.55
N ILE A 124 -2.70 -18.87 7.77
CA ILE A 124 -2.90 -18.09 8.99
C ILE A 124 -2.95 -19.06 10.18
N LEU A 125 -2.06 -18.83 11.14
CA LEU A 125 -2.01 -19.55 12.41
C LEU A 125 -2.86 -18.86 13.46
N GLN A 126 -2.75 -17.53 13.56
CA GLN A 126 -3.42 -16.70 14.57
C GLN A 126 -3.75 -15.32 14.01
N GLN A 127 -4.81 -14.73 14.55
CA GLN A 127 -5.08 -13.29 14.50
C GLN A 127 -5.05 -12.78 15.93
N VAL A 128 -4.06 -11.94 16.24
CA VAL A 128 -3.78 -11.49 17.60
C VAL A 128 -4.22 -10.04 17.74
N PRO A 129 -5.21 -9.72 18.61
CA PRO A 129 -5.62 -8.35 18.85
C PRO A 129 -4.47 -7.49 19.37
N LEU A 130 -4.46 -6.20 19.00
CA LEU A 130 -3.46 -5.28 19.53
C LEU A 130 -3.66 -5.05 21.05
N PRO A 131 -2.59 -5.11 21.86
CA PRO A 131 -2.63 -4.74 23.29
C PRO A 131 -3.21 -3.35 23.51
N SER A 132 -3.94 -3.16 24.62
CA SER A 132 -4.41 -1.83 25.04
C SER A 132 -3.25 -0.86 25.27
N ASP A 133 -3.46 0.43 25.01
CA ASP A 133 -2.53 1.49 25.41
C ASP A 133 -2.48 1.68 26.93
N GLU A 134 -3.46 1.18 27.68
CA GLU A 134 -3.46 1.22 29.15
C GLU A 134 -2.57 0.13 29.78
N ALA A 135 -2.33 -0.96 29.05
CA ALA A 135 -1.45 -2.04 29.48
C ALA A 135 0.02 -1.60 29.31
N THR A 136 0.58 -0.93 30.33
CA THR A 136 1.92 -0.30 30.25
C THR A 136 2.98 -0.96 31.14
N ASP A 137 2.59 -1.92 31.99
CA ASP A 137 3.53 -2.62 32.88
C ASP A 137 4.25 -3.77 32.14
N PRO A 138 5.56 -3.68 31.88
CA PRO A 138 6.31 -4.74 31.21
C PRO A 138 6.54 -5.98 32.10
N THR A 139 6.37 -5.84 33.42
CA THR A 139 6.65 -6.86 34.45
C THR A 139 5.42 -7.62 34.92
N ALA A 140 4.21 -7.16 34.56
CA ALA A 140 2.99 -7.89 34.87
C ALA A 140 3.04 -9.31 34.29
N ASP A 141 2.73 -10.31 35.12
CA ASP A 141 2.51 -11.68 34.66
C ASP A 141 1.49 -11.65 33.52
N ALA A 142 1.79 -12.37 32.43
CA ALA A 142 1.04 -12.39 31.18
C ALA A 142 -0.45 -12.10 31.40
N VAL A 143 -0.88 -10.92 30.97
CA VAL A 143 -2.28 -10.49 31.08
C VAL A 143 -3.15 -11.61 30.49
N SER A 144 -4.21 -11.93 31.23
CA SER A 144 -5.08 -13.10 31.04
C SER A 144 -5.36 -13.42 29.57
N THR A 145 -5.67 -14.68 29.26
CA THR A 145 -6.08 -15.17 27.93
C THR A 145 -7.25 -14.39 27.28
N HIS A 146 -7.81 -13.43 27.99
CA HIS A 146 -8.62 -12.35 27.48
C HIS A 146 -7.89 -11.02 27.75
N ILE A 147 -7.31 -10.39 26.72
CA ILE A 147 -7.16 -8.92 26.74
C ILE A 147 -8.61 -8.43 26.83
N LEU A 148 -9.08 -8.09 28.04
CA LEU A 148 -10.49 -7.79 28.28
C LEU A 148 -10.94 -6.59 27.43
N ASP A 149 -10.00 -5.69 27.10
CA ASP A 149 -10.21 -4.49 26.30
C ASP A 149 -9.06 -4.28 25.28
N PRO A 150 -9.07 -4.95 24.11
CA PRO A 150 -8.06 -4.75 23.07
C PRO A 150 -8.14 -3.35 22.46
N ASP A 151 -7.05 -2.86 21.89
CA ASP A 151 -7.04 -1.56 21.21
C ASP A 151 -7.78 -1.65 19.87
N THR A 152 -9.03 -1.20 19.84
CA THR A 152 -9.90 -1.19 18.65
C THR A 152 -9.67 0.00 17.72
N GLU A 153 -8.78 0.93 18.06
CA GLU A 153 -8.45 2.09 17.25
C GLU A 153 -7.00 2.04 16.74
N GLY A 154 -6.20 1.12 17.27
CA GLY A 154 -4.80 0.87 16.95
C GLY A 154 -4.62 0.38 15.52
N GLN A 155 -3.55 0.81 14.87
CA GLN A 155 -3.28 0.50 13.48
C GLN A 155 -1.77 0.57 13.25
N LEU A 156 -1.23 -0.37 12.47
CA LEU A 156 0.18 -0.32 12.08
C LEU A 156 0.47 0.98 11.32
N SER A 157 1.56 1.65 11.69
CA SER A 157 2.16 2.73 10.92
C SER A 157 3.28 2.21 10.02
N PHE A 158 3.10 2.40 8.71
CA PHE A 158 4.14 2.25 7.70
C PHE A 158 4.96 0.95 7.81
N THR A 159 6.26 1.01 8.08
CA THR A 159 7.19 -0.14 8.10
C THR A 159 7.40 -0.76 9.49
N GLY A 160 6.78 -0.22 10.54
CA GLY A 160 7.14 -0.53 11.93
C GLY A 160 6.63 -1.89 12.43
N LEU A 161 7.19 -2.98 11.95
CA LEU A 161 6.92 -4.34 12.43
C LEU A 161 8.19 -5.17 12.40
N ILE A 162 8.69 -5.59 13.56
CA ILE A 162 9.94 -6.37 13.68
C ILE A 162 9.85 -7.45 14.76
N PHE A 163 10.67 -8.48 14.63
CA PHE A 163 11.03 -9.34 15.75
C PHE A 163 12.23 -8.77 16.50
N SER A 164 12.28 -9.05 17.80
CA SER A 164 13.52 -9.01 18.60
C SER A 164 14.57 -9.99 18.03
N PRO A 165 15.88 -9.74 18.22
CA PRO A 165 16.94 -10.61 17.71
C PRO A 165 16.87 -12.06 18.21
N ASP A 166 16.37 -12.27 19.43
CA ASP A 166 16.18 -13.61 20.01
C ASP A 166 14.85 -14.28 19.60
N GLY A 167 14.01 -13.57 18.84
CA GLY A 167 12.73 -14.03 18.34
C GLY A 167 11.62 -14.15 19.38
N LYS A 168 11.83 -13.71 20.64
CA LYS A 168 10.85 -13.89 21.73
C LYS A 168 9.82 -12.78 21.81
N ARG A 169 10.08 -11.65 21.19
CA ARG A 169 9.19 -10.48 21.14
C ARG A 169 8.96 -9.99 19.73
N ILE A 170 7.77 -9.45 19.49
CA ILE A 170 7.41 -8.69 18.30
C ILE A 170 7.08 -7.26 18.73
N TYR A 171 7.59 -6.29 17.97
CA TYR A 171 7.31 -4.87 18.16
C TYR A 171 6.55 -4.33 16.95
N LEU A 172 5.49 -3.58 17.21
CA LEU A 172 4.65 -2.96 16.17
C LEU A 172 4.44 -1.48 16.49
N SER A 173 4.76 -0.60 15.54
CA SER A 173 4.49 0.83 15.62
C SER A 173 3.00 1.10 15.42
N ASN A 174 2.37 1.70 16.41
CA ASN A 174 0.97 2.08 16.35
C ASN A 174 0.86 3.56 15.99
N VAL A 175 0.03 3.87 14.99
CA VAL A 175 -0.22 5.25 14.52
C VAL A 175 -0.70 6.16 15.65
N ASN A 176 -1.25 5.64 16.75
CA ASN A 176 -1.73 6.42 17.89
C ASN A 176 -0.65 6.76 18.94
N GLY A 177 0.64 6.58 18.63
CA GLY A 177 1.74 7.07 19.48
C GLY A 177 2.20 6.06 20.51
N SER A 178 2.14 4.77 20.19
CA SER A 178 2.67 3.70 21.03
C SER A 178 3.38 2.63 20.22
N ILE A 179 4.21 1.82 20.88
CA ILE A 179 4.73 0.57 20.33
C ILE A 179 3.99 -0.58 21.00
N LYS A 180 3.28 -1.39 20.23
CA LYS A 180 2.64 -2.62 20.71
C LYS A 180 3.68 -3.72 20.83
N VAL A 181 3.68 -4.42 21.97
CA VAL A 181 4.63 -5.50 22.27
C VAL A 181 3.88 -6.82 22.43
N PHE A 182 4.37 -7.86 21.75
CA PHE A 182 3.85 -9.22 21.82
C PHE A 182 4.94 -10.17 22.28
N ASP A 183 4.55 -11.20 23.02
CA ASP A 183 5.42 -12.35 23.31
C ASP A 183 5.24 -13.43 22.24
N VAL A 184 6.32 -14.17 21.99
CA VAL A 184 6.36 -15.35 21.13
C VAL A 184 6.75 -16.54 21.99
N GLY A 185 5.78 -17.42 22.24
CA GLY A 185 5.97 -18.66 22.98
C GLY A 185 6.82 -19.68 22.23
N HIS A 186 7.43 -20.61 22.96
CA HIS A 186 8.19 -21.73 22.39
C HIS A 186 7.33 -22.63 21.47
N ASP A 187 6.03 -22.65 21.68
CA ASP A 187 5.01 -23.34 20.88
C ASP A 187 4.56 -22.53 19.65
N ARG A 188 5.21 -21.40 19.38
CA ARG A 188 4.87 -20.43 18.33
C ARG A 188 3.55 -19.68 18.57
N GLN A 189 2.98 -19.74 19.76
CA GLN A 189 1.83 -18.88 20.11
C GLN A 189 2.29 -17.45 20.30
N VAL A 190 1.50 -16.50 19.80
CA VAL A 190 1.79 -15.08 19.90
C VAL A 190 0.71 -14.43 20.75
N THR A 191 1.12 -13.74 21.81
CA THR A 191 0.19 -13.10 22.74
C THR A 191 0.52 -11.62 22.91
N GLY A 192 -0.50 -10.76 22.84
CA GLY A 192 -0.33 -9.35 23.17
C GLY A 192 0.08 -9.18 24.63
N ARG A 193 1.07 -8.34 24.91
CA ARG A 193 1.66 -8.19 26.24
C ARG A 193 1.40 -6.81 26.85
N PHE A 194 1.98 -5.76 26.27
CA PHE A 194 1.86 -4.38 26.74
C PHE A 194 2.11 -3.40 25.59
N SER A 195 1.91 -2.11 25.86
CA SER A 195 2.20 -1.01 24.96
C SER A 195 3.23 -0.06 25.59
N ILE A 196 4.21 0.38 24.80
CA ILE A 196 5.16 1.42 25.19
C ILE A 196 4.62 2.76 24.67
N THR A 197 4.24 3.66 25.58
CA THR A 197 3.75 4.99 25.23
C THR A 197 4.92 5.88 24.77
N LEU A 198 4.76 6.54 23.63
CA LEU A 198 5.73 7.50 23.11
C LEU A 198 5.40 8.93 23.57
N PRO A 199 6.39 9.84 23.55
CA PRO A 199 6.17 11.26 23.83
C PRO A 199 5.13 11.89 22.90
N ALA A 200 4.64 13.05 23.33
CA ALA A 200 3.79 13.85 22.46
C ALA A 200 4.56 14.30 21.21
N ALA A 201 3.89 14.25 20.06
CA ALA A 201 4.42 14.72 18.79
C ALA A 201 4.74 16.21 18.84
N ASN A 202 5.83 16.61 18.17
CA ASN A 202 6.16 18.00 17.91
C ASN A 202 5.41 18.55 16.67
N ALA A 203 4.08 18.36 16.61
CA ALA A 203 3.27 18.76 15.47
C ALA A 203 2.00 19.53 15.87
N PRO A 204 1.63 20.60 15.13
CA PRO A 204 0.40 21.33 15.41
C PRO A 204 -0.85 20.44 15.35
N ARG A 205 -1.77 20.66 16.30
CA ARG A 205 -3.11 20.06 16.33
C ARG A 205 -3.13 18.52 16.39
N ARG A 206 -2.04 17.88 16.80
CA ARG A 206 -1.97 16.44 17.09
C ARG A 206 -0.94 16.17 18.19
N LYS A 207 -1.39 15.58 19.30
CA LYS A 207 -0.50 15.17 20.41
C LYS A 207 0.11 13.79 20.20
N ALA A 208 -0.62 12.85 19.63
CA ALA A 208 -0.12 11.49 19.43
C ALA A 208 0.96 11.45 18.34
N GLU A 209 2.11 10.88 18.66
CA GLU A 209 3.16 10.58 17.67
C GLU A 209 2.67 9.55 16.64
N ILE A 210 3.35 9.49 15.49
CA ILE A 210 3.25 8.41 14.51
C ILE A 210 4.64 7.77 14.43
N PRO A 211 4.94 6.76 15.26
CA PRO A 211 6.16 5.98 15.07
C PRO A 211 6.12 5.31 13.70
N SER A 212 7.26 5.09 13.05
CA SER A 212 7.35 4.39 11.76
C SER A 212 8.30 3.20 11.87
N GLY A 213 9.43 3.22 11.17
CA GLY A 213 10.47 2.19 11.21
C GLY A 213 10.96 1.88 12.62
N LEU A 214 11.24 0.60 12.82
CA LEU A 214 11.73 0.02 14.07
C LEU A 214 13.00 -0.77 13.80
N ARG A 215 13.96 -0.68 14.72
CA ARG A 215 15.14 -1.56 14.70
C ARG A 215 15.64 -1.84 16.10
N CYS A 216 15.85 -3.11 16.45
CA CYS A 216 16.53 -3.48 17.69
C CYS A 216 18.05 -3.32 17.54
N SER A 217 18.74 -3.05 18.65
CA SER A 217 20.16 -3.35 18.77
C SER A 217 20.39 -4.86 18.68
N ASP A 218 21.61 -5.28 18.30
CA ASP A 218 21.93 -6.69 18.09
C ASP A 218 21.77 -7.56 19.35
N ASP A 219 21.98 -6.96 20.53
CA ASP A 219 21.75 -7.59 21.84
C ASP A 219 20.27 -7.56 22.29
N GLY A 220 19.40 -6.88 21.55
CA GLY A 220 17.98 -6.71 21.86
C GLY A 220 17.67 -5.81 23.07
N SER A 221 18.67 -5.16 23.67
CA SER A 221 18.49 -4.30 24.85
C SER A 221 17.88 -2.94 24.51
N LYS A 222 18.01 -2.50 23.26
CA LYS A 222 17.53 -1.20 22.78
C LYS A 222 16.62 -1.34 21.56
N LEU A 223 15.65 -0.45 21.47
CA LEU A 223 14.75 -0.28 20.32
C LEU A 223 14.90 1.14 19.78
N TYR A 224 15.30 1.24 18.51
CA TYR A 224 15.32 2.48 17.74
C TYR A 224 13.98 2.66 17.03
N VAL A 225 13.38 3.84 17.18
CA VAL A 225 12.05 4.18 16.69
C VAL A 225 12.11 5.50 15.95
N THR A 226 11.74 5.53 14.67
CA THR A 226 11.56 6.79 13.95
C THR A 226 10.26 7.44 14.38
N LEU A 227 10.31 8.69 14.85
CA LEU A 227 9.17 9.51 15.25
C LEU A 227 8.81 10.44 14.08
N ASN A 228 7.87 10.01 13.24
CA ASN A 228 7.61 10.63 11.94
C ASN A 228 7.15 12.09 12.05
N LEU A 229 6.27 12.41 13.01
CA LEU A 229 5.76 13.77 13.16
C LEU A 229 6.75 14.69 13.88
N SER A 230 7.61 14.13 14.73
CA SER A 230 8.61 14.92 15.46
C SER A 230 9.93 15.10 14.69
N ASN A 231 10.10 14.46 13.53
CA ASN A 231 11.34 14.45 12.76
C ASN A 231 12.54 13.98 13.61
N GLN A 232 12.35 12.90 14.37
CA GLN A 232 13.34 12.40 15.32
C GLN A 232 13.55 10.90 15.20
N LEU A 233 14.75 10.44 15.56
CA LEU A 233 15.01 9.06 15.95
C LEU A 233 15.06 8.99 17.48
N ALA A 234 14.32 8.06 18.09
CA ALA A 234 14.39 7.77 19.51
C ALA A 234 15.06 6.42 19.77
N GLU A 235 15.91 6.35 20.79
CA GLU A 235 16.44 5.11 21.36
C GLU A 235 15.72 4.82 22.67
N LEU A 236 15.10 3.64 22.77
CA LEU A 236 14.36 3.19 23.94
C LEU A 236 15.04 1.96 24.56
N ASP A 237 14.94 1.83 25.87
CA ASP A 237 15.25 0.59 26.59
C ASP A 237 14.10 -0.41 26.42
N THR A 238 14.40 -1.64 25.96
CA THR A 238 13.35 -2.62 25.62
C THR A 238 12.68 -3.26 26.83
N VAL A 239 13.26 -3.11 28.02
CA VAL A 239 12.72 -3.66 29.27
C VAL A 239 11.76 -2.67 29.92
N SER A 240 12.19 -1.44 30.11
CA SER A 240 11.44 -0.39 30.79
C SER A 240 10.58 0.47 29.86
N GLY A 241 10.82 0.42 28.54
CA GLY A 241 10.16 1.26 27.55
C GLY A 241 10.58 2.74 27.60
N LYS A 242 11.56 3.10 28.44
CA LYS A 242 12.01 4.49 28.60
C LYS A 242 12.84 4.94 27.41
N ILE A 243 12.62 6.16 26.96
CA ILE A 243 13.52 6.84 26.03
C ILE A 243 14.83 7.16 26.73
N LEU A 244 15.92 6.71 26.13
CA LEU A 244 17.28 6.95 26.56
C LEU A 244 17.86 8.20 25.87
N ARG A 245 17.63 8.32 24.56
CA ARG A 245 18.21 9.36 23.70
C ARG A 245 17.28 9.69 22.54
N THR A 246 17.40 10.90 22.00
CA THR A 246 16.75 11.32 20.75
C THR A 246 17.73 12.08 19.87
N TRP A 247 17.53 12.02 18.57
CA TRP A 247 18.28 12.79 17.57
C TRP A 247 17.32 13.40 16.57
N ASP A 248 17.53 14.67 16.22
CA ASP A 248 16.81 15.32 15.13
C ASP A 248 17.31 14.76 13.79
N VAL A 249 16.40 14.35 12.92
CA VAL A 249 16.69 13.77 11.60
C VAL A 249 15.98 14.59 10.52
N GLY A 250 16.05 14.17 9.26
CA GLY A 250 15.32 14.81 8.18
C GLY A 250 13.79 14.77 8.36
N PHE A 251 13.09 15.35 7.39
CA PHE A 251 11.65 15.54 7.43
C PHE A 251 10.90 14.24 7.15
N GLN A 252 9.97 13.89 8.05
CA GLN A 252 9.15 12.68 8.02
C GLN A 252 10.00 11.39 7.92
N PRO A 253 10.75 11.04 8.97
CA PRO A 253 11.54 9.81 8.98
C PRO A 253 10.63 8.59 8.82
N PHE A 254 11.03 7.69 7.92
CA PHE A 254 10.23 6.56 7.46
C PHE A 254 10.76 5.23 7.97
N ASP A 255 12.04 4.93 7.76
CA ASP A 255 12.66 3.67 8.15
C ASP A 255 13.99 3.86 8.88
N VAL A 256 14.44 2.86 9.63
CA VAL A 256 15.74 2.89 10.33
C VAL A 256 16.46 1.55 10.26
N VAL A 257 17.75 1.58 9.94
CA VAL A 257 18.64 0.41 10.00
C VAL A 257 19.94 0.73 10.72
N LEU A 258 20.60 -0.30 11.24
CA LEU A 258 21.91 -0.18 11.90
C LEU A 258 23.00 -0.82 11.04
N ALA A 259 24.14 -0.15 10.91
CA ALA A 259 25.34 -0.70 10.29
C ALA A 259 26.59 -0.05 10.88
N ARG A 260 27.59 -0.85 11.27
CA ARG A 260 28.89 -0.37 11.81
C ARG A 260 28.78 0.64 12.95
N GLY A 261 27.89 0.39 13.92
CA GLY A 261 27.69 1.27 15.06
C GLY A 261 27.02 2.61 14.72
N LYS A 262 26.46 2.74 13.52
CA LYS A 262 25.67 3.90 13.09
C LYS A 262 24.22 3.50 12.84
N ALA A 263 23.31 4.44 13.06
CA ALA A 263 21.94 4.34 12.58
C ALA A 263 21.76 5.17 11.31
N TYR A 264 21.09 4.61 10.32
CA TYR A 264 20.71 5.28 9.07
C TYR A 264 19.19 5.39 9.06
N VAL A 265 18.68 6.61 8.92
CA VAL A 265 17.25 6.91 8.95
C VAL A 265 16.86 7.53 7.62
N SER A 266 15.93 6.91 6.90
CA SER A 266 15.41 7.46 5.65
C SER A 266 14.36 8.51 5.95
N ASN A 267 14.40 9.62 5.22
CA ASN A 267 13.52 10.76 5.41
C ASN A 267 12.75 11.03 4.11
N TRP A 268 11.44 10.80 4.15
CA TRP A 268 10.57 10.85 2.98
C TRP A 268 10.62 12.20 2.26
N GLY A 269 10.51 13.29 3.02
CA GLY A 269 10.54 14.66 2.49
C GLY A 269 11.91 15.31 2.50
N GLY A 270 12.98 14.52 2.68
CA GLY A 270 14.33 15.03 2.60
C GLY A 270 14.79 15.78 3.84
N ARG A 271 15.60 16.82 3.66
CA ARG A 271 16.14 17.60 4.78
C ARG A 271 15.04 18.47 5.38
N GLN A 272 15.21 18.81 6.65
CA GLN A 272 14.37 19.86 7.25
C GLN A 272 14.58 21.21 6.51
N ALA A 273 13.52 22.01 6.44
CA ALA A 273 13.59 23.34 5.90
C ALA A 273 14.45 24.26 6.79
N ASP A 274 15.20 25.15 6.13
CA ASP A 274 15.97 26.23 6.74
C ASP A 274 15.45 27.60 6.25
N ASP A 275 15.98 28.69 6.79
CA ASP A 275 15.55 30.07 6.46
C ASP A 275 15.69 30.44 4.97
N ASN A 276 16.47 29.68 4.19
CA ASN A 276 16.71 29.92 2.76
C ASN A 276 15.94 28.95 1.86
N SER A 277 15.13 28.06 2.45
CA SER A 277 14.36 27.06 1.73
C SER A 277 13.12 27.69 1.11
N VAL A 278 12.81 27.30 -0.13
CA VAL A 278 11.44 27.41 -0.60
C VAL A 278 10.68 26.24 0.00
N THR A 279 9.58 26.56 0.68
CA THR A 279 8.77 25.58 1.39
C THR A 279 7.34 25.57 0.89
N GLY A 280 6.66 24.48 1.19
CA GLY A 280 5.21 24.42 1.12
C GLY A 280 4.64 23.35 2.07
N PRO A 281 3.33 23.06 1.99
CA PRO A 281 2.65 22.27 3.01
C PRO A 281 3.24 20.86 3.19
N GLY A 282 3.67 20.55 4.41
CA GLY A 282 4.15 19.22 4.82
C GLY A 282 3.12 18.41 5.63
N GLY A 283 1.88 18.89 5.70
CA GLY A 283 0.81 18.35 6.54
C GLY A 283 0.90 18.79 8.00
N ARG A 284 -0.22 18.70 8.75
CA ARG A 284 -0.30 19.12 10.17
C ARG A 284 0.23 20.51 10.51
N GLY A 285 0.36 21.41 9.53
CA GLY A 285 0.93 22.75 9.73
C GLY A 285 2.47 22.75 9.84
N THR A 286 3.12 21.66 9.42
CA THR A 286 4.56 21.63 9.15
C THR A 286 4.83 21.97 7.69
N GLU A 287 6.09 22.25 7.38
CA GLU A 287 6.54 22.65 6.05
C GLU A 287 7.62 21.70 5.55
N VAL A 288 7.59 21.42 4.24
CA VAL A 288 8.57 20.60 3.53
C VAL A 288 9.30 21.46 2.51
N ARG A 289 10.55 21.12 2.21
CA ARG A 289 11.33 21.77 1.14
C ARG A 289 10.74 21.40 -0.22
N VAL A 290 10.62 22.39 -1.10
CA VAL A 290 10.09 22.19 -2.45
C VAL A 290 10.97 22.83 -3.51
N ASP A 291 10.80 22.37 -4.75
CA ASP A 291 11.42 22.97 -5.92
C ASP A 291 10.85 24.38 -6.15
N PRO A 292 11.70 25.42 -6.33
CA PRO A 292 11.23 26.81 -6.44
C PRO A 292 10.45 27.10 -7.73
N VAL A 293 10.48 26.19 -8.72
CA VAL A 293 9.78 26.35 -10.00
C VAL A 293 8.49 25.53 -10.00
N ARG A 294 8.57 24.28 -9.56
CA ARG A 294 7.48 23.31 -9.63
C ARG A 294 6.62 23.28 -8.38
N TYR A 295 7.13 23.76 -7.24
CA TYR A 295 6.49 23.68 -5.93
C TYR A 295 6.08 22.25 -5.54
N ILE A 296 6.96 21.29 -5.85
CA ILE A 296 6.82 19.88 -5.46
C ILE A 296 8.00 19.49 -4.56
N ALA A 297 7.84 18.48 -3.70
CA ALA A 297 8.95 17.94 -2.93
C ALA A 297 10.14 17.61 -3.85
N ASN A 298 11.33 18.10 -3.51
CA ASN A 298 12.47 18.10 -4.43
C ASN A 298 13.63 17.20 -3.99
N GLU A 299 13.57 16.61 -2.80
CA GLU A 299 14.59 15.70 -2.30
C GLU A 299 14.01 14.64 -1.34
N GLY A 300 14.68 13.49 -1.30
CA GLY A 300 14.69 12.59 -0.14
C GLY A 300 16.08 12.60 0.48
N SER A 301 16.22 12.02 1.66
CA SER A 301 17.53 11.99 2.33
C SER A 301 17.67 10.84 3.32
N VAL A 302 18.89 10.61 3.78
CA VAL A 302 19.23 9.70 4.88
C VAL A 302 20.04 10.43 5.94
N SER A 303 19.53 10.48 7.16
CA SER A 303 20.27 10.94 8.33
C SER A 303 21.16 9.82 8.85
N VAL A 304 22.44 10.13 9.12
CA VAL A 304 23.42 9.19 9.66
C VAL A 304 23.78 9.58 11.08
N ILE A 305 23.44 8.73 12.05
CA ILE A 305 23.70 8.95 13.47
C ILE A 305 24.86 8.06 13.92
N ASP A 306 25.90 8.68 14.48
CA ASP A 306 26.95 7.98 15.20
C ASP A 306 26.48 7.68 16.61
N LEU A 307 26.20 6.41 16.90
CA LEU A 307 25.60 5.98 18.16
C LEU A 307 26.58 6.07 19.33
N GLN A 308 27.89 5.96 19.07
CA GLN A 308 28.92 6.06 20.09
C GLN A 308 29.22 7.53 20.42
N ALA A 309 29.38 8.36 19.39
CA ALA A 309 29.59 9.79 19.56
C ALA A 309 28.30 10.54 19.95
N ASN A 310 27.15 9.88 19.91
CA ASN A 310 25.84 10.42 20.24
C ASN A 310 25.50 11.68 19.44
N LYS A 311 25.71 11.65 18.12
CA LYS A 311 25.47 12.81 17.25
C LYS A 311 24.98 12.40 15.88
N VAL A 312 24.19 13.27 15.26
CA VAL A 312 23.93 13.22 13.82
C VAL A 312 25.23 13.66 13.13
N SER A 313 25.80 12.76 12.34
CA SER A 313 27.11 12.92 11.72
C SER A 313 27.03 13.44 10.29
N LYS A 314 25.96 13.09 9.57
CA LYS A 314 25.77 13.48 8.16
C LYS A 314 24.29 13.40 7.78
N GLU A 315 23.92 14.20 6.79
CA GLU A 315 22.66 14.11 6.07
C GLU A 315 22.99 13.88 4.59
N ILE A 316 22.54 12.76 4.03
CA ILE A 316 22.88 12.32 2.67
C ILE A 316 21.65 12.55 1.78
N LEU A 317 21.80 13.35 0.73
CA LEU A 317 20.72 13.55 -0.25
C LEU A 317 20.59 12.34 -1.17
N THR A 318 19.36 11.86 -1.35
CA THR A 318 19.01 10.73 -2.23
C THR A 318 17.99 11.18 -3.29
N GLY A 319 17.29 10.25 -3.93
CA GLY A 319 16.12 10.60 -4.74
C GLY A 319 14.90 10.91 -3.90
N LEU A 320 13.82 11.27 -4.58
CA LEU A 320 12.54 11.62 -3.96
C LEU A 320 11.92 10.41 -3.24
N HIS A 321 11.36 10.67 -2.06
CA HIS A 321 10.70 9.69 -1.19
C HIS A 321 11.66 8.57 -0.81
N ALA A 322 12.68 8.90 -0.02
CA ALA A 322 13.54 7.91 0.61
C ALA A 322 12.68 7.05 1.56
N SER A 323 12.34 5.84 1.12
CA SER A 323 11.42 4.91 1.78
C SER A 323 12.21 3.80 2.50
N GLY A 324 11.98 2.53 2.19
CA GLY A 324 12.63 1.41 2.87
C GLY A 324 14.16 1.43 2.76
N LEU A 325 14.81 0.85 3.77
CA LEU A 325 16.25 0.68 3.86
C LEU A 325 16.62 -0.80 3.96
N ALA A 326 17.73 -1.20 3.33
CA ALA A 326 18.34 -2.51 3.56
C ALA A 326 19.85 -2.40 3.77
N VAL A 327 20.36 -3.17 4.72
CA VAL A 327 21.80 -3.27 5.02
C VAL A 327 22.34 -4.52 4.35
N ALA A 328 23.39 -4.39 3.56
CA ALA A 328 24.09 -5.56 3.02
C ALA A 328 24.62 -6.40 4.19
N PRO A 329 24.56 -7.75 4.17
CA PRO A 329 24.98 -8.61 5.28
C PRO A 329 26.41 -8.35 5.80
N ASN A 330 27.28 -7.80 4.97
CA ASN A 330 28.65 -7.42 5.34
C ASN A 330 28.76 -6.02 5.99
N GLU A 331 27.64 -5.33 6.19
CA GLU A 331 27.46 -3.97 6.72
C GLU A 331 28.22 -2.86 5.98
N LYS A 332 28.80 -3.15 4.81
CA LYS A 332 29.57 -2.16 4.04
C LYS A 332 28.69 -1.19 3.29
N HIS A 333 27.44 -1.56 3.02
CA HIS A 333 26.50 -0.75 2.26
C HIS A 333 25.12 -0.71 2.89
N VAL A 334 24.48 0.45 2.79
CA VAL A 334 23.03 0.62 3.00
C VAL A 334 22.42 1.01 1.66
N VAL A 335 21.32 0.36 1.28
CA VAL A 335 20.57 0.68 0.06
C VAL A 335 19.24 1.31 0.44
N VAL A 336 18.91 2.41 -0.25
CA VAL A 336 17.71 3.21 -0.05
C VAL A 336 16.81 3.07 -1.26
N ALA A 337 15.53 2.75 -1.06
CA ALA A 337 14.54 2.83 -2.12
C ALA A 337 13.98 4.25 -2.23
N ASN A 338 13.99 4.84 -3.42
CA ASN A 338 13.45 6.17 -3.68
C ASN A 338 12.14 6.06 -4.48
N ALA A 339 11.01 5.99 -3.77
CA ALA A 339 9.73 5.60 -4.35
C ALA A 339 9.19 6.60 -5.38
N ALA A 340 9.59 7.87 -5.30
CA ALA A 340 9.22 8.90 -6.27
C ALA A 340 10.31 9.15 -7.33
N SER A 341 11.30 8.26 -7.47
CA SER A 341 12.40 8.41 -8.45
C SER A 341 12.76 7.15 -9.25
N ASP A 342 12.07 6.01 -9.06
CA ASP A 342 12.32 4.74 -9.77
C ASP A 342 13.74 4.19 -9.67
N MET A 343 14.45 4.58 -8.61
CA MET A 343 15.85 4.26 -8.44
C MET A 343 16.21 4.02 -6.98
N LEU A 344 17.33 3.35 -6.78
CA LEU A 344 17.94 3.09 -5.49
C LEU A 344 19.21 3.91 -5.32
N SER A 345 19.50 4.29 -4.08
CA SER A 345 20.77 4.91 -3.71
C SER A 345 21.58 3.94 -2.85
N VAL A 346 22.82 3.64 -3.25
CA VAL A 346 23.74 2.77 -2.49
C VAL A 346 24.73 3.64 -1.72
N ILE A 347 24.70 3.56 -0.40
CA ILE A 347 25.55 4.32 0.51
C ILE A 347 26.67 3.41 1.02
N ASP A 348 27.94 3.81 0.85
CA ASP A 348 29.07 3.16 1.52
C ASP A 348 29.12 3.59 2.99
N THR A 349 29.08 2.63 3.90
CA THR A 349 28.97 2.88 5.35
C THR A 349 30.28 3.30 6.01
N LYS A 350 31.41 3.31 5.28
CA LYS A 350 32.68 3.81 5.79
C LYS A 350 32.81 5.31 5.54
N THR A 351 32.37 5.76 4.38
CA THR A 351 32.50 7.14 3.88
C THR A 351 31.23 7.95 4.05
N ASP A 352 30.09 7.28 4.24
CA ASP A 352 28.75 7.88 4.26
C ASP A 352 28.43 8.63 2.96
N GLU A 353 28.84 8.07 1.82
CA GLU A 353 28.64 8.65 0.49
C GLU A 353 27.86 7.70 -0.41
N ILE A 354 27.08 8.26 -1.33
CA ILE A 354 26.44 7.49 -2.39
C ILE A 354 27.51 7.06 -3.38
N VAL A 355 27.69 5.75 -3.52
CA VAL A 355 28.67 5.15 -4.43
C VAL A 355 28.04 4.62 -5.72
N GLU A 356 26.71 4.46 -5.73
CA GLU A 356 25.98 3.94 -6.89
C GLU A 356 24.50 4.34 -6.86
N THR A 357 23.94 4.51 -8.06
CA THR A 357 22.51 4.65 -8.32
C THR A 357 22.04 3.49 -9.20
N ILE A 358 20.99 2.78 -8.80
CA ILE A 358 20.47 1.61 -9.51
C ILE A 358 19.05 1.87 -9.96
N TRP A 359 18.77 1.74 -11.26
CA TRP A 359 17.40 1.81 -11.78
C TRP A 359 16.66 0.50 -11.50
N THR A 360 15.40 0.58 -11.04
CA THR A 360 14.57 -0.62 -10.81
C THR A 360 13.60 -0.90 -11.96
N LYS A 361 13.76 -0.19 -13.08
CA LYS A 361 13.01 -0.34 -14.33
C LYS A 361 13.90 -0.93 -15.43
N LEU A 362 13.30 -1.55 -16.44
CA LEU A 362 14.03 -2.33 -17.44
C LEU A 362 14.99 -1.46 -18.26
N THR A 363 14.60 -0.21 -18.52
CA THR A 363 15.49 0.76 -19.14
C THR A 363 15.35 2.15 -18.49
N PRO A 364 16.43 2.93 -18.34
CA PRO A 364 16.37 4.28 -17.79
C PRO A 364 15.39 5.23 -18.52
N GLY A 365 15.12 4.97 -19.81
CA GLY A 365 14.21 5.76 -20.65
C GLY A 365 12.72 5.38 -20.54
N GLU A 366 12.37 4.38 -19.73
CA GLU A 366 10.96 4.12 -19.41
C GLU A 366 10.34 5.28 -18.62
N LEU A 367 9.04 5.51 -18.84
CA LEU A 367 8.26 6.46 -18.07
C LEU A 367 8.37 6.12 -16.58
N PHE A 368 8.26 7.17 -15.77
CA PHE A 368 8.20 7.03 -14.33
C PHE A 368 7.01 6.12 -13.93
N GLY A 369 7.23 5.20 -13.00
CA GLY A 369 6.19 4.28 -12.52
C GLY A 369 6.67 2.89 -12.10
N ALA A 370 7.93 2.71 -11.69
CA ALA A 370 8.37 1.51 -10.98
C ALA A 370 8.02 1.59 -9.49
N SER A 371 8.22 2.76 -8.87
CA SER A 371 7.90 3.05 -7.47
C SER A 371 8.53 2.09 -6.45
N PRO A 372 9.88 1.96 -6.43
CA PRO A 372 10.57 1.09 -5.48
C PRO A 372 10.37 1.60 -4.05
N ASN A 373 9.78 0.79 -3.16
CA ASN A 373 9.35 1.28 -1.85
C ASN A 373 9.81 0.41 -0.65
N ALA A 374 10.17 -0.84 -0.88
CA ALA A 374 10.67 -1.78 0.13
C ALA A 374 11.70 -2.72 -0.51
N LEU A 375 12.67 -3.18 0.27
CA LEU A 375 13.76 -4.01 -0.25
C LEU A 375 14.40 -4.87 0.84
N THR A 376 14.98 -6.00 0.45
CA THR A 376 15.73 -6.90 1.33
C THR A 376 16.87 -7.58 0.57
N PHE A 377 18.00 -7.74 1.24
CA PHE A 377 19.08 -8.60 0.74
C PHE A 377 18.75 -10.07 0.98
N ASP A 378 19.32 -10.93 0.15
CA ASP A 378 19.52 -12.32 0.50
C ASP A 378 20.62 -12.49 1.57
N HIS A 379 20.81 -13.71 2.08
CA HIS A 379 21.81 -13.95 3.11
C HIS A 379 23.26 -13.74 2.62
N SER A 380 23.53 -13.95 1.33
CA SER A 380 24.88 -13.74 0.78
C SER A 380 25.22 -12.25 0.59
N GLY A 381 24.19 -11.43 0.34
CA GLY A 381 24.34 -10.03 -0.03
C GLY A 381 24.66 -9.82 -1.51
N GLU A 382 24.56 -10.87 -2.34
CA GLU A 382 24.77 -10.82 -3.78
C GLU A 382 23.46 -10.52 -4.54
N GLU A 383 22.31 -10.76 -3.91
CA GLU A 383 21.00 -10.46 -4.49
C GLU A 383 20.21 -9.49 -3.60
N LEU A 384 19.62 -8.50 -4.25
CA LEU A 384 18.72 -7.53 -3.63
C LEU A 384 17.34 -7.64 -4.26
N TYR A 385 16.32 -7.89 -3.44
CA TYR A 385 14.92 -7.98 -3.85
C TYR A 385 14.21 -6.68 -3.52
N VAL A 386 13.52 -6.08 -4.49
CA VAL A 386 12.92 -4.75 -4.35
C VAL A 386 11.47 -4.75 -4.81
N CYS A 387 10.56 -4.29 -3.97
CA CYS A 387 9.14 -4.10 -4.32
C CYS A 387 8.97 -2.87 -5.22
N ASN A 388 8.59 -3.10 -6.48
CA ASN A 388 8.12 -2.07 -7.40
C ASN A 388 6.58 -2.03 -7.35
N GLY A 389 6.05 -1.05 -6.60
CA GLY A 389 4.61 -0.97 -6.27
C GLY A 389 3.72 -0.93 -7.51
N THR A 390 3.91 0.05 -8.37
CA THR A 390 3.02 0.32 -9.51
C THR A 390 3.23 -0.65 -10.68
N GLN A 391 4.36 -1.37 -10.73
CA GLN A 391 4.60 -2.46 -11.68
C GLN A 391 4.06 -3.82 -11.19
N ASN A 392 3.58 -3.92 -9.94
CA ASN A 392 3.13 -5.17 -9.32
C ASN A 392 4.19 -6.28 -9.39
N ALA A 393 5.45 -5.91 -9.12
CA ALA A 393 6.58 -6.80 -9.30
C ALA A 393 7.61 -6.66 -8.19
N VAL A 394 8.38 -7.73 -7.98
CA VAL A 394 9.65 -7.67 -7.26
C VAL A 394 10.79 -7.65 -8.28
N ALA A 395 11.60 -6.59 -8.26
CA ALA A 395 12.84 -6.52 -8.99
C ALA A 395 13.93 -7.32 -8.28
N VAL A 396 14.67 -8.13 -9.06
CA VAL A 396 15.83 -8.90 -8.60
C VAL A 396 17.08 -8.21 -9.14
N ILE A 397 17.92 -7.71 -8.23
CA ILE A 397 19.13 -6.97 -8.56
C ILE A 397 20.33 -7.80 -8.15
N GLU A 398 21.25 -8.02 -9.09
CA GLU A 398 22.59 -8.49 -8.78
C GLU A 398 23.34 -7.35 -8.12
N PHE A 399 23.66 -7.50 -6.85
CA PHE A 399 24.28 -6.46 -6.05
C PHE A 399 25.80 -6.58 -6.09
N ARG A 400 26.41 -5.68 -6.87
CA ARG A 400 27.86 -5.56 -6.99
C ARG A 400 28.19 -4.07 -6.95
N PRO A 401 28.37 -3.48 -5.76
CA PRO A 401 28.53 -2.04 -5.58
C PRO A 401 29.41 -1.38 -6.66
N GLY A 402 28.82 -0.44 -7.41
CA GLY A 402 29.40 0.27 -8.55
C GLY A 402 29.17 -0.39 -9.93
N LYS A 403 28.59 -1.58 -9.98
CA LYS A 403 28.24 -2.38 -11.19
C LYS A 403 27.01 -3.27 -10.94
N SER A 404 26.10 -2.83 -10.08
CA SER A 404 24.87 -3.58 -9.77
C SER A 404 23.93 -3.52 -10.96
N GLU A 405 23.23 -4.60 -11.24
CA GLU A 405 22.39 -4.73 -12.44
C GLU A 405 21.02 -5.34 -12.10
N LEU A 406 19.96 -4.82 -12.72
CA LEU A 406 18.65 -5.45 -12.68
C LEU A 406 18.68 -6.74 -13.50
N GLU A 407 18.53 -7.90 -12.85
CA GLU A 407 18.52 -9.20 -13.53
C GLU A 407 17.16 -9.55 -14.12
N GLY A 408 16.08 -9.07 -13.49
CA GLY A 408 14.71 -9.27 -13.96
C GLY A 408 13.65 -8.94 -12.92
N LEU A 409 12.40 -9.25 -13.27
CA LEU A 409 11.21 -8.92 -12.49
C LEU A 409 10.37 -10.19 -12.23
N ILE A 410 9.80 -10.28 -11.03
CA ILE A 410 8.89 -11.34 -10.60
C ILE A 410 7.50 -10.74 -10.43
N PRO A 411 6.45 -11.22 -11.13
CA PRO A 411 5.10 -10.71 -10.94
C PRO A 411 4.57 -11.15 -9.57
N VAL A 412 3.98 -10.22 -8.81
CA VAL A 412 3.37 -10.47 -7.50
C VAL A 412 1.97 -9.85 -7.45
N GLY A 413 1.36 -9.79 -6.26
CA GLY A 413 0.04 -9.18 -6.09
C GLY A 413 0.06 -7.66 -6.31
N TRP A 414 -1.11 -7.04 -6.13
CA TRP A 414 -1.29 -5.62 -6.44
C TRP A 414 -0.55 -4.73 -5.45
N TYR A 415 0.38 -3.91 -5.94
CA TYR A 415 1.15 -2.96 -5.16
C TYR A 415 1.96 -3.63 -4.03
N PRO A 416 3.07 -4.32 -4.34
CA PRO A 416 3.95 -4.86 -3.32
C PRO A 416 4.54 -3.72 -2.46
N GLY A 417 4.41 -3.86 -1.14
CA GLY A 417 4.74 -2.83 -0.15
C GLY A 417 5.69 -3.28 0.97
N ALA A 418 5.95 -4.58 1.10
CA ALA A 418 6.98 -5.13 1.98
C ALA A 418 7.49 -6.45 1.43
N VAL A 419 8.77 -6.76 1.62
CA VAL A 419 9.39 -8.02 1.20
C VAL A 419 10.35 -8.49 2.30
N VAL A 420 10.37 -9.79 2.54
CA VAL A 420 11.33 -10.43 3.45
C VAL A 420 11.97 -11.64 2.77
N ASP A 421 13.25 -11.83 3.03
CA ASP A 421 14.03 -12.97 2.55
C ASP A 421 13.96 -14.16 3.53
N ASP A 422 13.83 -15.35 2.99
CA ASP A 422 14.00 -16.62 3.69
C ASP A 422 15.01 -17.49 2.94
N SER A 423 16.28 -17.07 2.98
CA SER A 423 17.39 -17.81 2.35
C SER A 423 17.52 -19.25 2.85
N ALA A 424 17.08 -19.56 4.07
CA ALA A 424 17.09 -20.94 4.58
C ALA A 424 16.14 -21.87 3.79
N ARG A 425 15.10 -21.30 3.17
CA ARG A 425 14.15 -22.02 2.30
C ARG A 425 14.26 -21.62 0.83
N ASP A 426 15.27 -20.84 0.46
CA ASP A 426 15.43 -20.34 -0.91
C ASP A 426 14.15 -19.62 -1.39
N SER A 427 13.54 -18.80 -0.52
CA SER A 427 12.22 -18.21 -0.74
C SER A 427 12.19 -16.72 -0.36
N ILE A 428 11.22 -16.00 -0.91
CA ILE A 428 10.86 -14.64 -0.52
C ILE A 428 9.36 -14.57 -0.23
N TYR A 429 8.99 -13.68 0.70
CA TYR A 429 7.60 -13.40 1.05
C TYR A 429 7.32 -11.91 0.84
N VAL A 430 6.17 -11.59 0.24
CA VAL A 430 5.81 -10.23 -0.16
C VAL A 430 4.43 -9.86 0.39
N ALA A 431 4.30 -8.69 1.00
CA ALA A 431 3.01 -8.09 1.32
C ALA A 431 2.56 -7.17 0.18
N ASN A 432 1.37 -7.43 -0.36
CA ASN A 432 0.74 -6.61 -1.39
C ASN A 432 -0.35 -5.76 -0.72
N ILE A 433 -0.20 -4.44 -0.75
CA ILE A 433 -1.03 -3.50 0.03
C ILE A 433 -2.42 -3.29 -0.60
N LYS A 434 -2.57 -3.61 -1.89
CA LYS A 434 -3.82 -3.57 -2.64
C LYS A 434 -4.26 -4.98 -3.05
N GLY A 435 -5.50 -5.09 -3.52
CA GLY A 435 -6.08 -6.36 -3.91
C GLY A 435 -7.54 -6.22 -4.31
N LEU A 436 -8.01 -7.21 -5.07
CA LEU A 436 -9.42 -7.35 -5.41
C LEU A 436 -9.94 -8.64 -4.77
N GLY A 437 -10.82 -8.47 -3.79
CA GLY A 437 -11.53 -9.56 -3.17
C GLY A 437 -12.58 -10.18 -4.08
N PRO A 438 -13.21 -11.29 -3.67
CA PRO A 438 -14.32 -11.91 -4.39
C PRO A 438 -15.63 -11.09 -4.30
N GLY A 439 -15.64 -9.97 -3.57
CA GLY A 439 -16.84 -9.23 -3.22
C GLY A 439 -17.72 -9.96 -2.19
N ARG A 440 -18.74 -9.28 -1.66
CA ARG A 440 -19.79 -9.90 -0.82
C ARG A 440 -20.90 -10.41 -1.74
N LYS A 441 -21.46 -11.59 -1.48
CA LYS A 441 -22.66 -12.03 -2.22
C LYS A 441 -23.86 -11.15 -1.85
N ARG A 442 -24.52 -10.58 -2.86
CA ARG A 442 -25.80 -9.89 -2.67
C ARG A 442 -26.89 -10.85 -2.21
N GLU A 443 -27.72 -10.38 -1.28
CA GLU A 443 -28.81 -11.17 -0.71
C GLU A 443 -29.89 -11.53 -1.76
N ASN A 444 -30.06 -10.69 -2.79
CA ASN A 444 -31.14 -10.83 -3.76
C ASN A 444 -30.81 -11.69 -5.00
N ASN A 445 -29.56 -11.76 -5.44
CA ASN A 445 -29.19 -12.48 -6.67
C ASN A 445 -27.84 -13.23 -6.59
N GLY A 446 -27.15 -13.18 -5.45
CA GLY A 446 -25.86 -13.86 -5.26
C GLY A 446 -24.69 -13.29 -6.07
N LYS A 447 -24.90 -12.24 -6.89
CA LYS A 447 -23.80 -11.55 -7.59
C LYS A 447 -22.85 -10.93 -6.56
N PRO A 448 -21.54 -10.85 -6.87
CA PRO A 448 -20.60 -10.16 -6.01
C PRO A 448 -20.91 -8.65 -5.97
N GLU A 449 -20.89 -8.10 -4.78
CA GLU A 449 -21.03 -6.69 -4.46
C GLU A 449 -19.74 -6.19 -3.85
N PHE A 450 -19.28 -5.08 -4.40
CA PHE A 450 -18.10 -4.36 -3.95
C PHE A 450 -18.53 -3.08 -3.25
N ASN A 451 -17.86 -2.77 -2.15
CA ASN A 451 -17.98 -1.45 -1.52
C ASN A 451 -16.60 -0.94 -1.10
N THR A 452 -16.51 0.37 -0.90
CA THR A 452 -15.28 1.07 -0.53
C THR A 452 -14.75 0.74 0.88
N HIS A 453 -15.40 -0.17 1.61
CA HIS A 453 -14.96 -0.65 2.92
C HIS A 453 -14.37 -2.06 2.87
N GLN A 454 -14.42 -2.72 1.72
CA GLN A 454 -13.78 -4.00 1.48
C GLN A 454 -12.35 -3.77 1.02
N TYR A 455 -11.48 -3.38 1.96
CA TYR A 455 -10.05 -3.37 1.69
C TYR A 455 -9.59 -4.80 1.45
N TYR A 456 -8.69 -4.97 0.50
CA TYR A 456 -8.15 -6.27 0.17
C TYR A 456 -6.66 -6.10 -0.05
N GLY A 457 -5.89 -6.95 0.61
CA GLY A 457 -4.47 -7.12 0.39
C GLY A 457 -4.17 -8.60 0.32
N SER A 458 -2.93 -8.95 0.05
CA SER A 458 -2.51 -10.35 0.00
C SER A 458 -1.07 -10.51 0.40
N LEU A 459 -0.68 -11.75 0.71
CA LEU A 459 0.71 -12.15 0.80
C LEU A 459 1.05 -13.07 -0.38
N THR A 460 2.23 -12.87 -0.97
CA THR A 460 2.81 -13.77 -1.97
C THR A 460 3.93 -14.59 -1.32
N PHE A 461 3.88 -15.91 -1.49
CA PHE A 461 4.90 -16.87 -1.06
C PHE A 461 5.55 -17.49 -2.29
N LEU A 462 6.85 -17.24 -2.48
CA LEU A 462 7.53 -17.62 -3.71
C LEU A 462 8.92 -18.18 -3.44
N LYS A 463 9.22 -19.30 -4.10
CA LYS A 463 10.59 -19.80 -4.22
C LYS A 463 11.39 -18.91 -5.17
N LYS A 464 12.61 -18.56 -4.81
CA LYS A 464 13.50 -17.73 -5.65
C LYS A 464 13.68 -18.36 -7.03
N PRO A 465 13.43 -17.63 -8.12
CA PRO A 465 13.57 -18.16 -9.46
C PRO A 465 15.05 -18.24 -9.83
N ASN A 466 15.45 -19.30 -10.53
CA ASN A 466 16.73 -19.28 -11.23
C ASN A 466 16.70 -18.29 -12.41
N ARG A 467 17.87 -17.94 -12.96
CA ARG A 467 18.01 -16.99 -14.08
C ARG A 467 17.12 -17.29 -15.29
N SER A 468 16.87 -18.56 -15.62
CA SER A 468 16.00 -18.92 -16.75
C SER A 468 14.53 -18.65 -16.44
N ALA A 469 14.08 -19.02 -15.24
CA ALA A 469 12.72 -18.74 -14.78
C ALA A 469 12.48 -17.23 -14.65
N LEU A 470 13.46 -16.48 -14.14
CA LEU A 470 13.40 -15.03 -13.98
C LEU A 470 13.18 -14.30 -15.31
N LYS A 471 13.82 -14.75 -16.41
CA LYS A 471 13.58 -14.20 -17.76
C LYS A 471 12.13 -14.38 -18.20
N THR A 472 11.56 -15.56 -17.99
CA THR A 472 10.15 -15.84 -18.32
C THR A 472 9.22 -14.96 -17.48
N LEU A 473 9.46 -14.87 -16.17
CA LEU A 473 8.67 -14.05 -15.26
C LEU A 473 8.75 -12.55 -15.61
N THR A 474 9.92 -12.09 -16.06
CA THR A 474 10.11 -10.72 -16.52
C THR A 474 9.21 -10.41 -17.72
N GLN A 475 9.10 -11.33 -18.67
CA GLN A 475 8.20 -11.16 -19.82
C GLN A 475 6.72 -11.16 -19.41
N THR A 476 6.37 -11.92 -18.36
CA THR A 476 5.03 -11.85 -17.75
C THR A 476 4.77 -10.47 -17.17
N VAL A 477 5.70 -9.88 -16.43
CA VAL A 477 5.57 -8.52 -15.87
C VAL A 477 5.38 -7.48 -16.98
N ILE A 478 6.20 -7.51 -18.03
CA ILE A 478 6.09 -6.63 -19.21
C ILE A 478 4.68 -6.70 -19.82
N SER A 479 4.15 -7.91 -19.97
CA SER A 479 2.82 -8.15 -20.54
C SER A 479 1.70 -7.64 -19.62
N ASN A 480 1.82 -7.93 -18.32
CA ASN A 480 0.86 -7.55 -17.28
C ASN A 480 0.73 -6.03 -17.10
N TYR A 481 1.86 -5.33 -17.18
CA TYR A 481 1.93 -3.87 -17.13
C TYR A 481 1.53 -3.19 -18.45
N ARG A 482 1.18 -3.98 -19.49
CA ARG A 482 0.79 -3.51 -20.83
C ARG A 482 1.86 -2.62 -21.49
N GLU A 483 3.13 -2.95 -21.31
CA GLU A 483 4.25 -2.20 -21.89
C GLU A 483 4.09 -1.94 -23.41
N PRO A 484 3.62 -2.89 -24.25
CA PRO A 484 3.43 -2.62 -25.67
C PRO A 484 2.44 -1.49 -25.97
N ALA A 485 1.42 -1.31 -25.12
CA ALA A 485 0.47 -0.21 -25.25
C ALA A 485 1.12 1.13 -24.88
N LEU A 486 2.01 1.13 -23.88
CA LEU A 486 2.81 2.30 -23.51
C LEU A 486 3.78 2.68 -24.63
N GLN A 487 4.41 1.71 -25.30
CA GLN A 487 5.27 1.99 -26.47
C GLN A 487 4.47 2.55 -27.64
N ALA A 488 3.29 2.00 -27.91
CA ALA A 488 2.39 2.52 -28.95
C ALA A 488 1.98 3.98 -28.67
N ALA A 489 1.70 4.32 -27.41
CA ALA A 489 1.36 5.68 -27.00
C ALA A 489 2.52 6.69 -27.14
N ARG A 490 3.77 6.21 -27.19
CA ARG A 490 4.98 7.04 -27.38
C ARG A 490 5.40 7.21 -28.84
N LEU A 491 4.70 6.58 -29.79
CA LEU A 491 5.01 6.76 -31.20
C LEU A 491 4.88 8.25 -31.57
N PRO A 492 5.83 8.79 -32.35
CA PRO A 492 5.77 10.19 -32.75
C PRO A 492 4.54 10.47 -33.61
N ALA A 493 4.10 11.72 -33.59
CA ALA A 493 3.07 12.24 -34.49
C ALA A 493 3.40 11.89 -35.94
N ARG A 494 2.40 11.44 -36.69
CA ARG A 494 2.57 11.21 -38.13
C ARG A 494 2.54 12.55 -38.86
N PRO A 495 3.30 12.70 -39.96
CA PRO A 495 3.20 13.90 -40.78
C PRO A 495 1.81 14.00 -41.42
N ASP A 496 1.39 15.24 -41.70
CA ASP A 496 0.22 15.59 -42.51
C ASP A 496 -1.11 14.96 -42.06
N GLN A 497 -1.27 14.71 -40.76
CA GLN A 497 -2.55 14.23 -40.23
C GLN A 497 -3.58 15.37 -40.17
N PRO A 498 -4.83 15.12 -40.59
CA PRO A 498 -5.89 16.10 -40.41
C PRO A 498 -6.22 16.28 -38.93
N ALA A 499 -6.67 17.48 -38.55
CA ALA A 499 -7.11 17.74 -37.20
C ALA A 499 -8.31 16.87 -36.81
N ARG A 500 -8.27 16.25 -35.63
CA ARG A 500 -9.35 15.39 -35.10
C ARG A 500 -9.74 15.84 -33.69
N PRO A 501 -10.96 15.55 -33.19
CA PRO A 501 -11.32 15.82 -31.80
C PRO A 501 -10.29 15.26 -30.80
N VAL A 502 -10.00 13.96 -30.89
CA VAL A 502 -8.95 13.29 -30.12
C VAL A 502 -7.91 12.76 -31.11
N PRO A 503 -6.67 13.29 -31.10
CA PRO A 503 -5.61 12.78 -31.96
C PRO A 503 -5.21 11.34 -31.59
N GLU A 504 -4.75 10.55 -32.55
CA GLU A 504 -4.34 9.16 -32.30
C GLU A 504 -2.94 9.07 -31.69
N ARG A 505 -2.10 10.09 -31.93
CA ARG A 505 -0.76 10.19 -31.34
C ARG A 505 -0.51 11.58 -30.77
N VAL A 506 0.28 11.64 -29.71
CA VAL A 506 0.70 12.90 -29.10
C VAL A 506 1.43 13.75 -30.14
N GLY A 507 1.02 15.02 -30.27
CA GLY A 507 1.56 15.98 -31.22
C GLY A 507 0.79 16.09 -32.55
N GLU A 508 -0.15 15.19 -32.83
CA GLU A 508 -1.07 15.34 -33.98
C GLU A 508 -2.11 16.45 -33.69
N PRO A 509 -2.58 17.18 -34.72
CA PRO A 509 -3.45 18.34 -34.52
C PRO A 509 -4.83 17.95 -33.97
N SER A 510 -5.34 18.76 -33.03
CA SER A 510 -6.73 18.67 -32.55
C SER A 510 -7.58 19.85 -33.02
N VAL A 511 -8.88 19.61 -33.22
CA VAL A 511 -9.86 20.70 -33.43
C VAL A 511 -10.21 21.43 -32.13
N PHE A 512 -9.92 20.81 -30.97
CA PHE A 512 -10.15 21.43 -29.67
C PHE A 512 -8.97 22.31 -29.26
N LYS A 513 -9.28 23.54 -28.86
CA LYS A 513 -8.30 24.50 -28.32
C LYS A 513 -8.33 24.60 -26.80
N HIS A 514 -9.45 24.23 -26.20
CA HIS A 514 -9.70 24.32 -24.76
C HIS A 514 -10.39 23.05 -24.29
N VAL A 515 -9.95 22.53 -23.16
CA VAL A 515 -10.58 21.41 -22.46
C VAL A 515 -11.03 21.94 -21.10
N VAL A 516 -12.32 21.76 -20.79
CA VAL A 516 -12.87 22.04 -19.46
C VAL A 516 -13.16 20.70 -18.81
N TYR A 517 -12.52 20.44 -17.68
CA TYR A 517 -12.69 19.20 -16.94
C TYR A 517 -13.47 19.45 -15.66
N VAL A 518 -14.61 18.76 -15.51
CA VAL A 518 -15.50 18.90 -14.35
C VAL A 518 -15.63 17.54 -13.69
N ILE A 519 -15.11 17.43 -12.47
CA ILE A 519 -15.24 16.22 -11.65
C ILE A 519 -16.51 16.32 -10.83
N LYS A 520 -17.35 15.30 -10.91
CA LYS A 520 -18.46 15.10 -9.98
C LYS A 520 -18.30 13.77 -9.26
N GLU A 521 -18.13 13.87 -7.96
CA GLU A 521 -17.97 12.77 -7.02
C GLU A 521 -19.22 12.71 -6.09
N ASN A 522 -19.60 11.69 -5.29
CA ASN A 522 -19.10 10.36 -4.95
C ASN A 522 -20.08 9.30 -5.48
N ARG A 523 -20.13 9.13 -6.80
CA ARG A 523 -21.05 8.20 -7.47
C ARG A 523 -20.30 7.39 -8.51
N THR A 524 -20.60 6.09 -8.57
CA THR A 524 -20.07 5.24 -9.64
C THR A 524 -20.84 5.46 -10.94
N TYR A 525 -20.26 5.03 -12.06
CA TYR A 525 -20.91 5.08 -13.38
C TYR A 525 -22.32 4.48 -13.33
N ASP A 526 -22.45 3.23 -12.88
CA ASP A 526 -23.74 2.53 -12.90
C ASP A 526 -24.79 3.15 -11.96
N GLN A 527 -24.38 3.83 -10.89
CA GLN A 527 -25.32 4.51 -10.00
C GLN A 527 -26.09 5.64 -10.69
N VAL A 528 -25.50 6.25 -11.73
CA VAL A 528 -26.06 7.40 -12.45
C VAL A 528 -26.49 7.03 -13.86
N PHE A 529 -25.68 6.28 -14.60
CA PHE A 529 -25.88 5.96 -16.02
C PHE A 529 -26.19 4.48 -16.28
N GLY A 530 -26.42 3.69 -15.22
CA GLY A 530 -26.72 2.26 -15.36
C GLY A 530 -27.99 1.99 -16.17
N ASP A 531 -28.91 2.94 -16.27
CA ASP A 531 -30.15 2.89 -17.06
C ASP A 531 -30.02 3.45 -18.49
N MET A 532 -28.84 3.91 -18.92
CA MET A 532 -28.59 4.33 -20.30
C MET A 532 -28.23 3.13 -21.19
N PRO A 533 -29.12 2.67 -22.11
CA PRO A 533 -28.86 1.52 -22.96
C PRO A 533 -27.73 1.73 -23.98
N GLU A 534 -27.33 2.99 -24.23
CA GLU A 534 -26.23 3.34 -25.12
C GLU A 534 -24.85 2.95 -24.56
N GLY A 535 -24.72 2.74 -23.25
CA GLY A 535 -23.47 2.37 -22.60
C GLY A 535 -23.49 0.97 -21.96
N ASN A 536 -22.34 0.50 -21.52
CA ASN A 536 -22.15 -0.76 -20.82
C ASN A 536 -22.48 -0.64 -19.31
N GLY A 537 -23.71 -0.22 -18.99
CA GLY A 537 -24.19 -0.08 -17.61
C GLY A 537 -24.98 -1.28 -17.11
N ASP A 538 -25.00 -1.51 -15.79
CA ASP A 538 -25.93 -2.45 -15.14
C ASP A 538 -27.12 -1.69 -14.52
N PRO A 539 -28.34 -1.75 -15.12
CA PRO A 539 -29.51 -1.06 -14.59
C PRO A 539 -29.90 -1.46 -13.17
N SER A 540 -29.48 -2.65 -12.71
CA SER A 540 -29.73 -3.11 -11.33
C SER A 540 -28.88 -2.39 -10.28
N LEU A 541 -27.88 -1.62 -10.71
CA LEU A 541 -27.04 -0.76 -9.87
C LEU A 541 -27.48 0.71 -9.92
N CYS A 542 -28.42 1.07 -10.80
CA CYS A 542 -28.86 2.44 -10.96
C CYS A 542 -29.68 2.91 -9.75
N LEU A 543 -29.15 3.91 -9.05
CA LEU A 543 -29.80 4.55 -7.90
C LEU A 543 -30.42 5.89 -8.27
N PHE A 544 -29.87 6.55 -9.30
CA PHE A 544 -30.24 7.90 -9.72
C PHE A 544 -30.63 7.91 -11.21
N PRO A 545 -31.72 7.22 -11.58
CA PRO A 545 -32.14 7.07 -12.97
C PRO A 545 -32.46 8.42 -13.61
N GLU A 546 -32.69 8.43 -14.93
CA GLU A 546 -32.91 9.66 -15.70
C GLU A 546 -33.93 10.63 -15.09
N ARG A 547 -35.05 10.11 -14.54
CA ARG A 547 -36.06 10.97 -13.87
C ARG A 547 -35.50 11.78 -12.68
N VAL A 548 -34.39 11.35 -12.10
CA VAL A 548 -33.66 11.99 -10.98
C VAL A 548 -32.47 12.80 -11.49
N THR A 549 -31.80 12.35 -12.55
CA THR A 549 -30.60 13.00 -13.12
C THR A 549 -30.77 13.39 -14.60
N PRO A 550 -31.85 14.11 -14.97
CA PRO A 550 -32.20 14.32 -16.38
C PRO A 550 -31.13 15.11 -17.14
N ASN A 551 -30.51 16.09 -16.47
CA ASN A 551 -29.44 16.88 -17.09
C ASN A 551 -28.17 16.05 -17.37
N HIS A 552 -27.84 15.07 -16.52
CA HIS A 552 -26.65 14.23 -16.75
C HIS A 552 -26.89 13.32 -17.96
N HIS A 553 -28.08 12.73 -18.05
CA HIS A 553 -28.49 11.91 -19.17
C HIS A 553 -28.55 12.70 -20.47
N ALA A 554 -29.10 13.93 -20.43
CA ALA A 554 -29.11 14.83 -21.58
C ALA A 554 -27.69 15.15 -22.08
N LEU A 555 -26.77 15.51 -21.17
CA LEU A 555 -25.37 15.78 -21.53
C LEU A 555 -24.69 14.56 -22.15
N ALA A 556 -24.91 13.35 -21.60
CA ALA A 556 -24.33 12.13 -22.14
C ALA A 556 -24.82 11.82 -23.57
N ARG A 557 -26.10 12.07 -23.87
CA ARG A 557 -26.66 11.88 -25.22
C ARG A 557 -26.26 12.95 -26.20
N GLU A 558 -26.17 14.20 -25.76
CA GLU A 558 -25.81 15.34 -26.62
C GLU A 558 -24.35 15.30 -27.04
N PHE A 559 -23.46 14.91 -26.12
CA PHE A 559 -22.02 14.91 -26.34
C PHE A 559 -21.50 13.48 -26.52
N VAL A 560 -21.04 12.86 -25.44
CA VAL A 560 -20.47 11.51 -25.47
C VAL A 560 -20.77 10.81 -24.15
N LEU A 561 -21.22 9.56 -24.25
CA LEU A 561 -21.24 8.63 -23.13
C LEU A 561 -19.96 7.80 -23.20
N LEU A 562 -19.11 7.95 -22.19
CA LEU A 562 -17.91 7.16 -22.02
C LEU A 562 -18.14 6.18 -20.86
N ASP A 563 -17.92 4.90 -21.12
CA ASP A 563 -18.03 3.81 -20.16
C ASP A 563 -16.68 3.10 -19.98
N ASN A 564 -16.64 2.06 -19.13
CA ASN A 564 -15.44 1.26 -18.86
C ASN A 564 -14.21 2.11 -18.48
N PHE A 565 -14.39 3.12 -17.62
CA PHE A 565 -13.29 3.89 -17.06
C PHE A 565 -12.55 3.10 -15.98
N TYR A 566 -11.24 2.99 -16.17
CA TYR A 566 -10.29 2.39 -15.24
C TYR A 566 -9.59 3.53 -14.49
N VAL A 567 -9.69 3.53 -13.15
CA VAL A 567 -9.10 4.50 -12.23
C VAL A 567 -8.33 3.80 -11.11
N GLU A 568 -7.20 4.39 -10.70
CA GLU A 568 -6.45 3.99 -9.51
C GLU A 568 -7.07 4.59 -8.24
N SER A 569 -8.29 4.17 -7.88
CA SER A 569 -8.98 4.73 -6.72
C SER A 569 -9.76 3.69 -5.95
N GLU A 570 -9.45 3.61 -4.66
CA GLU A 570 -10.32 3.00 -3.65
C GLU A 570 -11.21 4.06 -2.98
N VAL A 571 -10.70 5.29 -2.86
CA VAL A 571 -11.37 6.41 -2.17
C VAL A 571 -11.10 7.76 -2.86
N SER A 572 -11.68 8.84 -2.35
CA SER A 572 -11.47 10.19 -2.87
C SER A 572 -9.99 10.60 -2.89
N ALA A 573 -9.20 10.16 -1.90
CA ALA A 573 -7.82 10.62 -1.71
C ALA A 573 -6.89 10.21 -2.86
N ASP A 574 -6.83 8.92 -3.17
CA ASP A 574 -6.06 8.39 -4.30
C ASP A 574 -6.74 8.70 -5.64
N GLY A 575 -8.08 8.77 -5.68
CA GLY A 575 -8.83 9.13 -6.88
C GLY A 575 -8.62 10.57 -7.37
N HIS A 576 -8.53 11.55 -6.48
CA HIS A 576 -8.23 12.94 -6.84
C HIS A 576 -6.80 13.06 -7.38
N GLU A 577 -5.83 12.44 -6.72
CA GLU A 577 -4.44 12.41 -7.19
C GLU A 577 -4.31 11.75 -8.55
N TRP A 578 -4.93 10.59 -8.75
CA TRP A 578 -4.94 9.92 -10.05
C TRP A 578 -5.61 10.78 -11.13
N THR A 579 -6.73 11.43 -10.81
CA THR A 579 -7.47 12.22 -11.80
C THR A 579 -6.69 13.44 -12.27
N MET A 580 -5.85 14.01 -11.41
CA MET A 580 -5.11 15.24 -11.70
C MET A 580 -3.67 14.96 -12.15
N GLY A 581 -3.07 13.85 -11.72
CA GLY A 581 -1.66 13.50 -11.99
C GLY A 581 -1.45 12.18 -12.75
N ALA A 582 -2.53 11.45 -13.08
CA ALA A 582 -2.51 10.09 -13.64
C ALA A 582 -1.74 9.06 -12.79
N TYR A 583 -1.47 9.40 -11.52
CA TYR A 583 -0.58 8.64 -10.65
C TYR A 583 -0.90 8.92 -9.18
N ALA A 584 -1.09 7.86 -8.37
CA ALA A 584 -1.08 7.97 -6.91
C ALA A 584 0.31 7.59 -6.37
N THR A 585 0.96 8.51 -5.65
CA THR A 585 2.31 8.26 -5.11
C THR A 585 2.29 7.22 -3.98
N ASP A 586 3.43 6.57 -3.71
CA ASP A 586 3.60 5.68 -2.55
C ASP A 586 3.23 6.37 -1.23
N PHE A 587 3.52 7.67 -1.13
CA PHE A 587 3.09 8.51 -0.01
C PHE A 587 1.57 8.51 0.15
N VAL A 588 0.83 8.75 -0.94
CA VAL A 588 -0.65 8.76 -0.94
C VAL A 588 -1.18 7.38 -0.55
N GLU A 589 -0.70 6.32 -1.21
CA GLU A 589 -1.12 4.92 -1.00
C GLU A 589 -0.94 4.42 0.44
N ARG A 590 0.09 4.92 1.13
CA ARG A 590 0.39 4.58 2.53
C ARG A 590 -0.30 5.50 3.54
N THR A 591 -0.59 6.73 3.16
CA THR A 591 -1.09 7.76 4.08
C THR A 591 -2.61 7.82 4.13
N TRP A 592 -3.30 7.71 2.99
CA TRP A 592 -4.77 7.80 2.97
C TRP A 592 -5.45 6.79 3.91
N PRO A 593 -4.97 5.53 4.07
CA PRO A 593 -5.59 4.55 4.97
C PRO A 593 -5.58 4.97 6.44
N LEU A 594 -4.68 5.89 6.84
CA LEU A 594 -4.59 6.44 8.19
C LEU A 594 -5.57 7.61 8.41
N THR A 595 -6.07 8.21 7.33
CA THR A 595 -6.94 9.41 7.36
C THR A 595 -8.40 9.11 7.06
N TYR A 596 -8.66 8.04 6.29
CA TYR A 596 -9.96 7.76 5.70
C TYR A 596 -10.78 6.75 6.54
N ARG A 597 -11.93 7.21 7.04
CA ARG A 597 -12.93 6.52 7.90
C ARG A 597 -12.49 6.26 9.36
N GLY A 598 -13.46 6.20 10.28
CA GLY A 598 -13.27 6.08 11.74
C GLY A 598 -12.99 7.41 12.44
N ASN A 599 -12.36 8.35 11.71
CA ASN A 599 -11.96 9.61 12.27
C ASN A 599 -12.87 10.78 11.85
N ARG A 600 -13.46 11.48 12.83
CA ARG A 600 -14.03 12.82 12.61
C ARG A 600 -12.90 13.75 12.11
N PRO A 601 -13.18 14.86 11.40
CA PRO A 601 -12.14 15.80 10.98
C PRO A 601 -11.17 16.20 12.12
N ALA A 602 -11.68 16.28 13.35
CA ALA A 602 -10.90 16.55 14.57
C ALA A 602 -10.06 15.36 15.10
N THR A 603 -10.36 14.12 14.70
CA THR A 603 -9.68 12.89 15.15
C THR A 603 -8.87 12.19 14.04
N ARG A 604 -8.81 12.74 12.82
CA ARG A 604 -7.99 12.16 11.73
C ARG A 604 -6.58 11.92 12.25
N LYS A 605 -5.95 10.79 11.90
CA LYS A 605 -4.59 10.48 12.36
C LYS A 605 -3.53 11.33 11.63
N LEU A 606 -3.71 11.53 10.33
CA LEU A 606 -2.94 12.48 9.50
C LEU A 606 -3.84 13.52 8.83
N THR A 607 -3.25 14.58 8.25
CA THR A 607 -4.01 15.47 7.35
C THR A 607 -4.37 14.68 6.09
N TYR A 608 -5.49 15.01 5.45
CA TYR A 608 -5.90 14.37 4.19
C TYR A 608 -4.79 14.57 3.13
N PRO A 609 -4.30 13.52 2.45
CA PRO A 609 -3.09 13.60 1.63
C PRO A 609 -3.30 14.19 0.22
N SER A 610 -4.52 14.63 -0.10
CA SER A 610 -4.85 15.28 -1.38
C SER A 610 -5.32 16.72 -1.16
N GLU A 611 -5.75 17.41 -2.22
CA GLU A 611 -6.19 18.81 -2.23
C GLU A 611 -5.10 19.81 -1.77
N GLY A 612 -3.83 19.53 -2.06
CA GLY A 612 -2.70 20.45 -1.80
C GLY A 612 -2.28 20.56 -0.33
N ALA A 613 -2.66 19.61 0.51
CA ALA A 613 -2.27 19.61 1.92
C ALA A 613 -0.84 19.08 2.17
N TYR A 614 -0.25 18.41 1.18
CA TYR A 614 1.07 17.80 1.21
C TYR A 614 1.77 17.97 -0.14
N ASP A 615 2.84 18.73 -0.20
CA ASP A 615 3.63 18.85 -1.44
C ASP A 615 4.45 17.60 -1.76
N ILE A 616 4.64 16.73 -0.76
CA ILE A 616 5.19 15.37 -0.94
C ILE A 616 4.18 14.41 -1.59
N ALA A 617 2.88 14.73 -1.61
CA ALA A 617 1.91 13.90 -2.33
C ALA A 617 2.02 14.07 -3.85
N VAL A 618 2.54 15.23 -4.30
CA VAL A 618 2.57 15.60 -5.72
C VAL A 618 3.49 14.66 -6.50
N PRO A 619 3.02 14.07 -7.62
CA PRO A 619 3.87 13.24 -8.46
C PRO A 619 5.08 14.01 -8.99
N THR A 620 6.22 13.34 -9.16
CA THR A 620 7.46 13.92 -9.72
C THR A 620 7.22 14.57 -11.09
N GLY A 621 6.30 14.00 -11.87
CA GLY A 621 5.83 14.51 -13.16
C GLY A 621 4.83 15.66 -13.08
N GLY A 622 4.53 16.19 -11.89
CA GLY A 622 3.52 17.23 -11.62
C GLY A 622 2.10 16.80 -11.98
N TYR A 623 1.17 17.75 -11.96
CA TYR A 623 -0.20 17.54 -12.40
C TYR A 623 -0.39 17.85 -13.88
N LEU A 624 -1.31 17.12 -14.52
CA LEU A 624 -1.62 17.19 -15.95
C LEU A 624 -1.94 18.61 -16.41
N TRP A 625 -2.67 19.38 -15.60
CA TRP A 625 -3.12 20.73 -15.95
C TRP A 625 -2.01 21.78 -15.86
N ASP A 626 -1.06 21.60 -14.95
CA ASP A 626 0.14 22.45 -14.89
C ASP A 626 1.03 22.19 -16.11
N ARG A 627 1.21 20.91 -16.47
CA ARG A 627 1.93 20.49 -17.68
C ARG A 627 1.27 20.96 -18.97
N ALA A 628 -0.06 21.07 -19.01
CA ALA A 628 -0.78 21.58 -20.18
C ALA A 628 -0.66 23.11 -20.36
N ARG A 629 -0.27 23.84 -19.32
CA ARG A 629 -0.03 25.29 -19.35
C ARG A 629 1.39 25.64 -19.82
N GLU A 630 2.36 24.79 -19.51
CA GLU A 630 3.76 24.87 -19.96
C GLU A 630 3.86 24.75 -21.49
#